data_AF-A0A328D8H8-F1
#
_entry.id   AF-A0A328D8H8-F1
#
_cell.length_a   1.000
_cell.length_b   1.000
_cell.length_c   1.000
_cell.angle_alpha   90.00
_cell.angle_beta   90.00
_cell.angle_gamma   90.00
#
_symmetry.space_group_name_H-M   'P 1'
#
loop_
_entity.id
_entity.type
_entity.pdbx_description
1 polymer ?
#
loop_
_entity_poly.entity_id
_entity_poly.type
_entity_poly.pdbx_seq_one_letter_code
_entity_poly.pdbx_strand_id
1 'polypeptide(L)' 'MEASTETKPSPAVWRLNPIEATPETFRDFGQVIEAAPDGGEFGPGDAQLDLSHGIPRSFVFSQPHLL' A
#
# COMPACT_ATOMS: atom_id res chain seq x y z
N MET A 1 -27.96 34.72 -22.93
CA MET A 1 -27.26 34.14 -21.77
C MET A 1 -26.62 32.86 -22.26
N GLU A 2 -25.34 32.89 -22.63
CA GLU A 2 -24.65 31.71 -23.16
C GLU A 2 -24.22 30.82 -21.99
N ALA A 3 -24.67 29.58 -22.00
CA ALA A 3 -24.24 28.58 -21.04
C ALA A 3 -22.83 28.12 -21.39
N SER A 4 -21.84 28.50 -20.58
CA SER A 4 -20.48 27.97 -20.66
C SER A 4 -20.52 26.46 -20.42
N THR A 5 -20.23 25.69 -21.46
CA THR A 5 -19.96 24.25 -21.35
C THR A 5 -18.55 24.07 -20.80
N GLU A 6 -18.42 23.87 -19.49
CA GLU A 6 -17.17 23.44 -18.88
C GLU A 6 -16.89 21.98 -19.29
N THR A 7 -16.02 21.78 -20.27
CA THR A 7 -15.53 20.45 -20.65
C THR A 7 -14.61 19.93 -19.55
N LYS A 8 -15.14 19.07 -18.69
CA LYS A 8 -14.36 18.35 -17.69
C LYS A 8 -13.32 17.47 -18.41
N PRO A 9 -12.01 17.58 -18.11
CA PRO A 9 -11.00 16.78 -18.78
C PRO A 9 -11.23 15.30 -18.49
N SER A 10 -11.16 14.48 -19.54
CA SER A 10 -11.22 13.02 -19.42
C SER A 10 -9.97 12.48 -18.71
N PRO A 11 -10.06 11.37 -17.95
CA PRO A 11 -8.91 10.79 -17.25
C PRO A 11 -7.79 10.42 -18.22
N ALA A 12 -6.55 10.76 -17.88
CA ALA A 12 -5.38 10.33 -18.62
C ALA A 12 -4.98 8.91 -18.19
N VAL A 13 -4.60 8.08 -19.17
CA VAL A 13 -4.10 6.72 -18.93
C VAL A 13 -2.58 6.74 -18.94
N TRP A 14 -1.96 6.33 -17.83
CA TRP A 14 -0.51 6.14 -17.73
C TRP A 14 -0.16 4.66 -17.64
N ARG A 15 0.91 4.27 -18.35
CA ARG A 15 1.53 2.96 -18.21
C ARG A 15 2.71 3.09 -17.25
N LEU A 16 2.66 2.34 -16.16
CA LEU A 16 3.73 2.29 -15.16
C LEU A 16 4.48 0.97 -15.32
N ASN A 17 5.79 1.02 -15.22
CA ASN A 17 6.60 -0.19 -15.11
C ASN A 17 6.68 -0.58 -13.63
N PRO A 18 6.40 -1.85 -13.28
CA PRO A 18 6.58 -2.31 -11.91
C PRO A 18 8.07 -2.26 -11.53
N ILE A 19 8.33 -1.97 -10.26
CA ILE A 19 9.65 -2.06 -9.65
C ILE A 19 9.56 -3.03 -8.47
N GLU A 20 10.69 -3.64 -8.13
CA GLU A 20 10.77 -4.51 -6.96
C GLU A 20 10.54 -3.70 -5.68
N ALA A 21 9.80 -4.28 -4.73
CA ALA A 21 9.58 -3.72 -3.40
C ALA A 21 10.70 -4.19 -2.46
N THR A 22 11.85 -3.53 -2.52
CA THR A 22 12.94 -3.71 -1.56
C THR A 22 12.81 -2.68 -0.43
N PRO A 23 13.47 -2.88 0.73
CA PRO A 23 13.51 -1.88 1.78
C PRO A 23 13.96 -0.50 1.27
N GLU A 24 14.92 -0.45 0.35
CA GLU A 24 15.47 0.78 -0.21
C GLU A 24 14.52 1.47 -1.19
N THR A 25 13.79 0.71 -2.01
CA THR A 25 12.85 1.27 -3.01
C THR A 25 11.52 1.66 -2.37
N PHE A 26 11.16 1.09 -1.22
CA PHE A 26 9.90 1.34 -0.53
C PHE A 26 10.00 2.28 0.68
N ARG A 27 11.21 2.70 1.06
CA ARG A 27 11.51 3.46 2.29
C ARG A 27 10.60 4.68 2.54
N ASP A 28 10.20 5.36 1.47
CA ASP A 28 9.42 6.61 1.55
C ASP A 28 7.93 6.35 1.83
N PHE A 29 7.48 5.11 1.65
CA PHE A 29 6.08 4.71 1.79
C PHE A 29 5.83 3.84 3.03
N GLY A 30 6.86 3.15 3.54
CA GLY A 30 6.75 2.33 4.73
C GLY A 30 7.81 1.25 4.80
N GLN A 31 7.41 0.08 5.33
CA GLN A 31 8.27 -1.08 5.55
C GLN A 31 7.90 -2.22 4.60
N VAL A 32 8.91 -2.97 4.15
CA VAL A 32 8.72 -4.25 3.45
C VAL A 32 8.85 -5.36 4.48
N ILE A 33 7.83 -6.21 4.58
CA ILE A 33 7.85 -7.41 5.44
C ILE A 33 8.05 -8.63 4.54
N GLU A 34 9.18 -9.29 4.70
CA GLU A 34 9.56 -10.43 3.89
C GLU A 34 9.00 -11.74 4.46
N ALA A 35 8.89 -12.75 3.61
CA ALA A 35 8.52 -14.08 4.06
C ALA A 35 9.62 -14.62 5.00
N ALA A 36 9.23 -14.98 6.21
CA ALA A 36 10.08 -15.61 7.20
C ALA A 36 9.48 -16.96 7.61
N PRO A 37 10.30 -17.92 8.09
CA PRO A 37 9.79 -19.14 8.70
C PRO A 37 8.89 -18.84 9.90
N ASP A 38 7.84 -19.64 10.07
CA ASP A 38 6.99 -19.58 11.26
C ASP A 38 7.81 -19.86 12.54
N GLY A 39 7.39 -19.25 13.65
CA GLY A 39 7.99 -19.48 14.96
C GLY A 39 9.30 -18.74 15.22
N GLY A 40 9.67 -17.79 14.36
CA GLY A 40 10.77 -16.86 14.64
C GLY A 40 10.50 -15.96 15.85
N GLU A 41 11.57 -15.48 16.48
CA GLU A 41 11.47 -14.47 17.54
C GLU A 41 11.17 -13.09 16.94
N PHE A 42 10.43 -12.28 17.70
CA PHE A 42 10.19 -10.89 17.31
C PHE A 42 11.50 -10.08 17.31
N GLY A 43 11.71 -9.27 16.28
CA GLY A 43 12.93 -8.52 16.04
C GLY A 43 12.74 -7.29 15.15
N PRO A 44 13.85 -6.62 14.79
CA PRO A 44 13.82 -5.35 14.04
C PRO A 44 13.28 -5.48 12.60
N GLY A 45 13.13 -6.71 12.09
CA GLY A 45 12.53 -6.98 10.79
C GLY A 45 10.99 -7.04 10.80
N ASP A 46 10.36 -7.06 11.98
CA ASP A 46 8.91 -7.09 12.08
C ASP A 46 8.28 -5.71 11.81
N ALA A 47 7.04 -5.75 11.32
CA ALA A 47 6.24 -4.55 11.11
C ALA A 47 6.09 -3.75 12.41
N GLN A 48 6.42 -2.47 12.35
CA GLN A 48 6.26 -1.56 13.47
C GLN A 48 4.85 -0.95 13.45
N LEU A 49 4.19 -1.00 14.60
CA LEU A 49 2.86 -0.44 14.77
C LEU A 49 2.96 0.94 15.43
N ASP A 50 2.52 1.98 14.72
CA ASP A 50 2.43 3.32 15.28
C ASP A 50 1.13 3.45 16.12
N LEU A 51 1.30 3.53 17.43
CA LEU A 51 0.22 3.66 18.41
C LEU A 51 -0.09 5.12 18.78
N SER A 52 0.62 6.10 18.20
CA SER A 52 0.42 7.52 18.52
C SER A 52 -0.96 8.05 18.06
N HIS A 53 -1.62 7.33 17.15
CA HIS A 53 -2.90 7.70 16.56
C HIS A 53 -4.12 6.98 17.18
N GLY A 54 -3.95 6.34 18.35
CA GLY A 54 -5.03 5.72 19.12
C GLY A 54 -4.94 4.19 19.18
N ILE A 55 -6.08 3.53 19.38
CA ILE A 55 -6.13 2.07 19.55
C ILE A 55 -6.15 1.40 18.16
N PRO A 56 -5.15 0.57 17.82
CA PRO A 56 -5.08 -0.11 16.53
C PRO A 56 -6.20 -1.15 16.41
N ARG A 57 -6.68 -1.36 15.19
CA ARG A 57 -7.63 -2.44 14.86
C ARG A 57 -7.00 -3.34 13.81
N SER A 58 -6.94 -4.63 14.09
CA SER A 58 -6.46 -5.63 13.14
C SER A 58 -7.62 -6.18 12.32
N PHE A 59 -7.42 -6.32 11.01
CA PHE A 59 -8.40 -6.89 10.08
C PHE A 59 -7.74 -7.99 9.25
N VAL A 60 -8.49 -9.05 8.97
CA VAL A 60 -8.11 -10.05 7.96
C VAL A 60 -8.93 -9.76 6.70
N PHE A 61 -8.24 -9.43 5.61
CA PHE A 61 -8.86 -9.25 4.32
C PHE A 61 -8.73 -10.53 3.49
N SER A 62 -9.85 -11.03 2.98
CA SER A 62 -9.86 -12.19 2.08
C SER A 62 -10.07 -11.68 0.66
N GLN A 63 -9.11 -11.96 -0.23
CA GLN A 63 -9.31 -11.80 -1.66
C GLN A 63 -9.87 -13.10 -2.24
N PRO A 64 -10.98 -13.06 -3.00
CA PRO A 64 -11.46 -14.22 -3.71
C PRO A 64 -10.45 -14.61 -4.80
N HIS A 65 -10.22 -15.91 -4.97
CA HIS A 65 -9.44 -16.41 -6.10
C HIS A 65 -10.26 -16.23 -7.38
N LEU A 66 -9.82 -15.34 -8.28
CA LEU A 66 -10.39 -15.21 -9.62
C LEU A 66 -9.62 -16.15 -10.55
N LEU A 67 -10.33 -17.13 -11.12
CA LEU A 67 -9.83 -18.08 -12.13
C LEU A 67 -9.62 -17.39 -13.48
#